data_AF-A0A3L8SUA6-F1
#
_entry.id   AF-A0A3L8SUA6-F1
#
_cell.length_a   1.000
_cell.length_b   1.000
_cell.length_c   1.000
_cell.angle_alpha   90.00
_cell.angle_beta   90.00
_cell.angle_gamma   90.00
#
_symmetry.space_group_name_H-M   'P 1'
#
loop_
_entity.id
_entity.type
_entity.pdbx_description
1 polymer ?
#
loop_
_entity_poly.entity_id
_entity_poly.type
_entity_poly.pdbx_seq_one_letter_code
_entity_poly.pdbx_strand_id
1 'polypeptide(L)'
;MQAPPGLKKNLLRTYESWTPEQINKKGNLPRAHSLFCLAWFHAVCQERRNYIPQGWTKFYEFSLSDLRAGFDIIDGLFEGSKDFQWEFVHGLFENAIYGGRVDNYFDMRVLRSYLEQLFNSRLIGSLNARGKKMNTFPCSISLPNSCSILDYRNIIESLPEDDKPDFFGLPANIARSSQRIISSQPLKKSSKQKFHIAVRPLIC
;
A
#
# COMPACT_ATOMS: atom_id res chain seq x y z
N MET A 1 -0.32 15.71 4.75
CA MET A 1 -1.38 15.30 3.79
C MET A 1 -1.75 13.86 4.08
N GLN A 2 -3.03 13.55 4.26
CA GLN A 2 -3.50 12.18 4.47
C GLN A 2 -3.53 11.41 3.14
N ALA A 3 -3.35 10.08 3.17
CA ALA A 3 -3.49 9.21 2.00
C ALA A 3 -4.95 9.20 1.53
N PRO A 4 -5.22 9.16 0.20
CA PRO A 4 -6.58 9.03 -0.29
C PRO A 4 -7.13 7.66 0.12
N PRO A 5 -8.41 7.54 0.51
CA PRO A 5 -8.98 6.26 0.87
C PRO A 5 -9.07 5.36 -0.36
N GLY A 6 -8.62 4.12 -0.22
CA GLY A 6 -8.75 3.09 -1.24
C GLY A 6 -7.45 2.79 -1.99
N LEU A 7 -7.18 1.51 -2.23
CA LEU A 7 -5.99 0.98 -2.89
C LEU A 7 -5.76 1.63 -4.27
N LYS A 8 -6.81 1.68 -5.10
CA LYS A 8 -6.76 2.29 -6.43
C LYS A 8 -6.32 3.76 -6.38
N LYS A 9 -6.95 4.56 -5.53
CA LYS A 9 -6.66 6.00 -5.42
C LYS A 9 -5.26 6.25 -4.87
N ASN A 10 -4.80 5.40 -3.95
CA ASN A 10 -3.45 5.46 -3.40
C ASN A 10 -2.39 5.20 -4.49
N LEU A 11 -2.60 4.17 -5.30
CA LEU A 11 -1.75 3.84 -6.44
C LEU A 11 -1.76 4.95 -7.50
N LEU A 12 -2.94 5.45 -7.87
CA LEU A 12 -3.06 6.57 -8.83
C LEU A 12 -2.26 7.78 -8.36
N ARG A 13 -2.45 8.19 -7.11
CA ARG A 13 -1.70 9.32 -6.52
C ARG A 13 -0.19 9.08 -6.56
N THR A 14 0.25 7.86 -6.28
CA THR A 14 1.68 7.50 -6.36
C THR A 14 2.18 7.65 -7.80
N TYR A 15 1.45 7.11 -8.78
CA TYR A 15 1.81 7.17 -10.20
C TYR A 15 1.60 8.54 -10.86
N GLU A 16 0.81 9.43 -10.25
CA GLU A 16 0.73 10.86 -10.61
C GLU A 16 1.97 11.61 -10.13
N SER A 17 2.55 11.21 -9.00
CA SER A 17 3.75 11.84 -8.43
C SER A 17 5.05 11.41 -9.10
N TRP A 18 5.05 10.27 -9.80
CA TRP A 18 6.22 9.73 -10.51
C TRP A 18 6.21 10.13 -11.99
N THR A 19 7.40 10.37 -12.55
CA THR A 19 7.57 10.74 -13.96
C THR A 19 7.83 9.52 -14.86
N PRO A 20 7.56 9.60 -16.17
CA PRO A 20 7.89 8.54 -17.11
C PRO A 20 9.36 8.10 -17.06
N GLU A 21 10.28 9.04 -16.88
CA GLU A 21 11.73 8.81 -16.84
C GLU A 21 12.16 8.10 -15.55
N GLN A 22 11.48 8.39 -14.43
CA GLN A 22 11.73 7.70 -13.16
C GLN A 22 11.37 6.21 -13.26
N ILE A 23 10.33 5.87 -14.03
CA ILE A 23 9.92 4.47 -14.28
C ILE A 23 10.80 3.82 -15.34
N ASN A 24 10.94 4.46 -16.51
CA ASN A 24 11.70 3.94 -17.64
C ASN A 24 13.17 4.36 -17.58
N LYS A 25 13.92 3.71 -16.68
CA LYS A 25 15.38 3.88 -16.61
C LYS A 25 16.07 2.83 -17.48
N LYS A 26 16.45 3.23 -18.69
CA LYS A 26 17.15 2.39 -19.70
C LYS A 26 16.41 1.08 -20.05
N GLY A 27 15.08 1.08 -19.99
CA GLY A 27 14.28 -0.12 -20.28
C GLY A 27 14.46 -1.27 -19.27
N ASN A 28 14.95 -0.98 -18.05
CA ASN A 28 15.13 -1.99 -17.02
C ASN A 28 13.78 -2.44 -16.45
N LEU A 29 13.22 -3.49 -17.04
CA LEU A 29 11.89 -3.98 -16.71
C LEU A 29 11.77 -4.54 -15.27
N PRO A 30 12.70 -5.39 -14.76
CA PRO A 30 12.66 -5.82 -13.37
C PRO A 30 12.67 -4.66 -12.36
N ARG A 31 13.39 -3.57 -12.66
CA ARG A 31 13.36 -2.36 -11.84
C ARG A 31 11.98 -1.70 -11.86
N ALA A 32 11.38 -1.51 -13.04
CA ALA A 32 10.05 -0.92 -13.16
C ALA A 32 8.97 -1.77 -12.44
N HIS A 33 9.04 -3.10 -12.56
CA HIS A 33 8.20 -4.03 -11.80
C HIS A 33 8.39 -3.90 -10.28
N SER A 34 9.64 -3.78 -9.83
CA SER A 34 9.96 -3.57 -8.41
C SER A 34 9.35 -2.28 -7.87
N LEU A 35 9.39 -1.19 -8.66
CA LEU A 35 8.77 0.08 -8.29
C LEU A 35 7.23 -0.03 -8.18
N PHE A 36 6.58 -0.76 -9.09
CA PHE A 36 5.14 -1.04 -8.96
C PHE A 36 4.84 -1.86 -7.68
N CYS A 37 5.67 -2.86 -7.38
CA CYS A 37 5.54 -3.66 -6.15
C CYS A 37 5.69 -2.78 -4.90
N LEU A 38 6.61 -1.81 -4.91
CA LEU A 38 6.76 -0.82 -3.84
C LEU A 38 5.54 0.07 -3.68
N ALA A 39 5.00 0.62 -4.78
CA ALA A 39 3.79 1.45 -4.73
C ALA A 39 2.61 0.66 -4.15
N TRP A 40 2.45 -0.59 -4.58
CA TRP A 40 1.41 -1.49 -4.07
C TRP A 40 1.60 -1.82 -2.60
N PHE A 41 2.81 -2.22 -2.20
CA PHE A 41 3.16 -2.51 -0.82
C PHE A 41 2.86 -1.32 0.10
N HIS A 42 3.26 -0.12 -0.32
CA HIS A 42 3.01 1.11 0.42
C HIS A 42 1.51 1.36 0.59
N ALA A 43 0.74 1.27 -0.50
CA ALA A 43 -0.70 1.46 -0.47
C ALA A 43 -1.39 0.44 0.46
N VAL A 44 -1.03 -0.84 0.39
CA VAL A 44 -1.55 -1.88 1.28
C VAL A 44 -1.24 -1.58 2.74
N CYS A 45 -0.01 -1.20 3.07
CA CYS A 45 0.37 -0.84 4.43
C CYS A 45 -0.48 0.33 4.96
N GLN A 46 -0.79 1.30 4.09
CA GLN A 46 -1.63 2.45 4.42
C GLN A 46 -3.09 2.07 4.61
N GLU A 47 -3.69 1.29 3.72
CA GLU A 47 -5.10 0.89 3.77
C GLU A 47 -5.41 -0.08 4.91
N ARG A 48 -4.46 -0.96 5.27
CA ARG A 48 -4.62 -1.87 6.43
C ARG A 48 -4.90 -1.13 7.75
N ARG A 49 -4.51 0.14 7.87
CA ARG A 49 -4.78 0.98 9.06
C ARG A 49 -6.26 1.29 9.26
N ASN A 50 -7.08 1.11 8.23
CA ASN A 50 -8.53 1.28 8.31
C ASN A 50 -9.21 0.11 9.05
N TYR A 51 -8.50 -0.98 9.33
CA TYR A 51 -9.04 -2.21 9.92
C TYR A 51 -8.44 -2.53 11.30
N ILE A 52 -8.15 -1.54 12.14
CA ILE A 52 -7.60 -1.80 13.48
C ILE A 52 -8.66 -2.46 14.38
N PRO A 53 -8.33 -3.52 15.15
CA PRO A 53 -6.99 -4.12 15.33
C PRO A 53 -6.62 -5.26 14.36
N GLN A 54 -7.48 -5.66 13.43
CA GLN A 54 -7.27 -6.84 12.57
C GLN A 54 -6.26 -6.61 11.43
N GLY A 55 -6.20 -5.40 10.88
CA GLY A 55 -5.26 -4.98 9.85
C GLY A 55 -3.87 -4.71 10.42
N TRP A 56 -3.83 -3.93 11.49
CA TRP A 56 -2.67 -3.69 12.33
C TRP A 56 -3.12 -3.64 13.77
N THR A 57 -2.28 -4.09 14.71
CA THR A 57 -2.64 -4.02 16.14
C THR A 57 -2.79 -2.58 16.64
N LYS A 58 -2.11 -1.63 16.00
CA LYS A 58 -2.22 -0.19 16.27
C LYS A 58 -1.98 0.65 15.01
N PHE A 59 -2.18 1.96 15.15
CA PHE A 59 -1.92 2.89 14.04
C PHE A 59 -0.42 3.10 13.84
N TYR A 60 0.08 2.78 12.64
CA TYR A 60 1.43 3.10 12.20
C TYR A 60 1.40 4.20 11.13
N GLU A 61 2.24 5.22 11.25
CA GLU A 61 2.31 6.27 10.24
C GLU A 61 3.33 5.91 9.14
N PHE A 62 2.83 5.38 8.01
CA PHE A 62 3.61 5.23 6.78
C PHE A 62 3.45 6.48 5.91
N SER A 63 4.56 7.16 5.64
CA SER A 63 4.65 8.48 5.01
C SER A 63 5.18 8.41 3.58
N LEU A 64 5.04 9.50 2.82
CA LEU A 64 5.64 9.61 1.49
C LEU A 64 7.18 9.58 1.52
N SER A 65 7.79 9.96 2.64
CA SER A 65 9.24 9.85 2.82
C SER A 65 9.70 8.40 2.82
N ASP A 66 8.90 7.48 3.38
CA ASP A 66 9.17 6.04 3.37
C ASP A 66 9.08 5.48 1.95
N LEU A 67 8.07 5.91 1.19
CA LEU A 67 7.92 5.54 -0.21
C LEU A 67 9.12 6.03 -1.03
N ARG A 68 9.57 7.27 -0.82
CA ARG A 68 10.74 7.84 -1.50
C ARG A 68 12.03 7.09 -1.13
N ALA A 69 12.25 6.81 0.14
CA ALA A 69 13.43 6.05 0.57
C ALA A 69 13.43 4.62 0.00
N GLY A 70 12.25 3.98 -0.09
CA GLY A 70 12.09 2.69 -0.77
C GLY A 70 12.40 2.78 -2.27
N PHE A 71 12.00 3.88 -2.93
CA PHE A 71 12.33 4.12 -4.34
C PHE A 71 13.85 4.22 -4.52
N ASP A 72 14.51 5.01 -3.68
CA ASP A 72 15.97 5.24 -3.74
C ASP A 72 16.75 3.94 -3.51
N ILE A 73 16.29 3.07 -2.59
CA ILE A 73 16.88 1.73 -2.39
C ILE A 73 16.75 0.87 -3.65
N ILE A 74 15.56 0.80 -4.24
CA ILE A 74 15.36 0.01 -5.47
C ILE A 74 16.26 0.56 -6.58
N ASP A 75 16.34 1.89 -6.73
CA ASP A 75 17.15 2.51 -7.77
C ASP A 75 18.63 2.17 -7.59
N GLY A 76 19.18 2.35 -6.39
CA GLY A 76 20.59 2.05 -6.10
C GLY A 76 20.94 0.57 -6.28
N LEU A 77 20.04 -0.35 -5.91
CA LEU A 77 20.27 -1.78 -6.09
C LEU A 77 20.36 -2.19 -7.57
N PHE A 78 19.54 -1.59 -8.44
CA PHE A 78 19.56 -1.88 -9.88
C PHE A 78 20.66 -1.12 -10.66
N GLU A 79 21.31 -0.13 -10.04
CA GLU A 79 22.48 0.56 -10.60
C GLU A 79 23.81 -0.09 -10.21
N GLY A 80 23.94 -0.54 -8.97
CA GLY A 80 25.21 -0.94 -8.38
C GLY A 80 25.52 -2.45 -8.38
N SER A 81 24.52 -3.32 -8.48
CA SER A 81 24.69 -4.73 -8.12
C SER A 81 24.69 -5.66 -9.33
N LYS A 82 25.76 -6.45 -9.49
CA LYS A 82 25.80 -7.59 -10.42
C LYS A 82 25.07 -8.82 -9.86
N ASP A 83 24.97 -8.94 -8.53
CA ASP A 83 24.34 -10.04 -7.80
C ASP A 83 23.15 -9.55 -6.96
N PHE A 84 22.04 -9.24 -7.63
CA PHE A 84 20.81 -8.80 -6.99
C PHE A 84 20.09 -9.96 -6.28
N GLN A 85 19.86 -9.87 -4.97
CA GLN A 85 19.11 -10.84 -4.17
C GLN A 85 17.93 -10.17 -3.46
N TRP A 86 16.76 -10.82 -3.46
CA TRP A 86 15.53 -10.24 -2.91
C TRP A 86 15.56 -10.11 -1.39
N GLU A 87 16.35 -10.95 -0.72
CA GLU A 87 16.57 -10.97 0.71
C GLU A 87 17.15 -9.64 1.21
N PHE A 88 17.99 -8.96 0.39
CA PHE A 88 18.47 -7.62 0.72
C PHE A 88 17.36 -6.58 0.66
N VAL A 89 16.46 -6.66 -0.33
CA VAL A 89 15.29 -5.77 -0.40
C VAL A 89 14.40 -5.97 0.82
N HIS A 90 14.12 -7.22 1.19
CA HIS A 90 13.33 -7.54 2.38
C HIS A 90 13.99 -6.97 3.64
N GLY A 91 15.28 -7.26 3.84
CA GLY A 91 16.03 -6.79 5.01
C GLY A 91 16.11 -5.27 5.10
N LEU A 92 16.30 -4.55 3.99
CA LEU A 92 16.33 -3.09 3.97
C LEU A 92 14.94 -2.50 4.24
N PHE A 93 13.89 -3.04 3.62
CA PHE A 93 12.54 -2.53 3.81
C PHE A 93 12.04 -2.81 5.23
N GLU A 94 12.33 -3.99 5.76
CA GLU A 94 12.01 -4.33 7.13
C GLU A 94 12.81 -3.49 8.13
N ASN A 95 14.14 -3.51 8.06
CA ASN A 95 14.95 -2.94 9.15
C ASN A 95 15.15 -1.42 9.04
N ALA A 96 15.17 -0.87 7.83
CA ALA A 96 15.53 0.54 7.62
C ALA A 96 14.33 1.45 7.33
N ILE A 97 13.29 0.96 6.64
CA ILE A 97 12.22 1.82 6.12
C ILE A 97 10.89 1.63 6.86
N TYR A 98 10.38 0.40 6.87
CA TYR A 98 9.02 0.10 7.32
C TYR A 98 8.94 -0.44 8.73
N GLY A 99 9.87 -1.28 9.16
CA GLY A 99 9.79 -1.99 10.44
C GLY A 99 10.26 -1.19 11.65
N GLY A 100 11.03 -0.10 11.48
CA GLY A 100 11.49 0.74 12.60
C GLY A 100 10.36 1.34 13.46
N ARG A 101 9.12 1.38 12.93
CA ARG A 101 7.91 1.82 13.65
C ARG A 101 7.02 0.69 14.14
N VAL A 102 7.25 -0.55 13.68
CA VAL A 102 6.42 -1.72 13.98
C VAL A 102 7.07 -2.49 15.12
N ASP A 103 6.55 -2.33 16.33
CA ASP A 103 7.07 -2.96 17.54
C ASP A 103 6.31 -4.23 17.95
N ASN A 104 5.15 -4.50 17.33
CA ASN A 104 4.39 -5.71 17.55
C ASN A 104 4.93 -6.86 16.67
N TYR A 105 5.23 -8.00 17.31
CA TYR A 105 5.77 -9.18 16.63
C TYR A 105 4.85 -9.73 15.52
N PHE A 106 3.53 -9.74 15.73
CA PHE A 106 2.58 -10.23 14.73
C PHE A 106 2.44 -9.27 13.55
N ASP A 107 2.43 -7.96 13.81
CA ASP A 107 2.45 -6.96 12.75
C ASP A 107 3.74 -7.06 11.92
N MET A 108 4.89 -7.31 12.57
CA MET A 108 6.14 -7.53 11.85
C MET A 108 6.08 -8.75 10.93
N ARG A 109 5.45 -9.85 11.37
CA ARG A 109 5.23 -11.03 10.51
C ARG A 109 4.34 -10.72 9.31
N VAL A 110 3.30 -9.90 9.49
CA VAL A 110 2.45 -9.43 8.39
C VAL A 110 3.26 -8.61 7.39
N LEU A 111 4.08 -7.67 7.88
CA LEU A 111 4.96 -6.85 7.05
C LEU A 111 5.89 -7.72 6.19
N ARG A 112 6.60 -8.67 6.82
CA ARG A 112 7.49 -9.63 6.14
C ARG A 112 6.76 -10.45 5.08
N SER A 113 5.57 -10.96 5.40
CA SER A 113 4.78 -11.75 4.46
C SER A 113 4.46 -10.98 3.17
N TYR A 114 4.18 -9.67 3.27
CA TYR A 114 3.96 -8.84 2.08
C TYR A 114 5.25 -8.59 1.31
N LEU A 115 6.38 -8.39 1.99
CA LEU A 115 7.68 -8.21 1.34
C LEU A 115 8.06 -9.46 0.54
N GLU A 116 7.94 -10.65 1.12
CA GLU A 116 8.23 -11.92 0.46
C GLU A 116 7.30 -12.19 -0.72
N GLN A 117 6.01 -11.87 -0.59
CA GLN A 117 5.02 -12.09 -1.64
C GLN A 117 5.23 -11.16 -2.85
N LEU A 118 5.62 -9.91 -2.63
CA LEU A 118 5.73 -8.89 -3.69
C LEU A 118 7.13 -8.83 -4.30
N PHE A 119 8.18 -8.98 -3.49
CA PHE A 119 9.56 -8.84 -3.93
C PHE A 119 10.21 -10.20 -4.07
N ASN A 120 9.95 -10.89 -5.18
CA ASN A 120 10.59 -12.17 -5.48
C ASN A 120 10.75 -12.39 -6.99
N SER A 121 11.64 -13.33 -7.34
CA SER A 121 12.00 -13.64 -8.72
C SER A 121 10.84 -14.23 -9.53
N ARG A 122 9.84 -14.85 -8.87
CA ARG A 122 8.68 -15.42 -9.56
C ARG A 122 7.74 -14.33 -10.06
N LEU A 123 7.60 -13.24 -9.31
CA LEU A 123 6.73 -12.12 -9.66
C LEU A 123 7.43 -11.12 -10.59
N ILE A 124 8.68 -10.76 -10.29
CA ILE A 124 9.42 -9.68 -10.97
C ILE A 124 10.37 -10.21 -12.06
N GLY A 125 10.84 -11.45 -11.95
CA GLY A 125 11.83 -12.04 -12.87
C GLY A 125 11.26 -12.89 -14.00
N SER A 126 9.94 -13.17 -14.01
CA SER A 126 9.36 -14.16 -14.91
C SER A 126 8.82 -13.55 -16.21
N LEU A 127 9.71 -13.14 -17.11
CA LEU A 127 9.36 -12.98 -18.53
C LEU A 127 9.53 -14.28 -19.34
N ASN A 128 10.22 -15.28 -18.78
CA ASN A 128 10.67 -16.46 -19.51
C ASN A 128 10.05 -17.79 -19.05
N ALA A 129 9.14 -17.83 -18.06
CA ALA A 129 8.49 -19.06 -17.65
C ALA A 129 7.32 -19.42 -18.59
N ARG A 130 7.61 -19.75 -19.86
CA ARG A 130 6.65 -20.43 -20.73
C ARG A 130 6.31 -21.78 -20.09
N GLY A 131 5.17 -21.88 -19.42
CA GLY A 131 4.57 -23.17 -19.04
C GLY A 131 4.42 -23.47 -17.54
N LYS A 132 4.77 -22.57 -16.62
CA LYS A 132 4.34 -22.68 -15.21
C LYS A 132 3.41 -21.54 -14.88
N LYS A 133 2.24 -21.86 -14.32
CA LYS A 133 1.19 -20.91 -13.90
C LYS A 133 1.83 -19.61 -13.39
N MET A 134 1.65 -18.53 -14.14
CA MET A 134 2.17 -17.22 -13.77
C MET A 134 1.62 -16.91 -12.38
N ASN A 135 2.48 -16.81 -11.37
CA ASN A 135 2.05 -16.41 -10.04
C ASN A 135 1.43 -15.03 -10.20
N THR A 136 0.11 -14.99 -10.10
CA THR A 136 -0.64 -13.79 -10.39
C THR A 136 -0.41 -12.83 -9.25
N PHE A 137 -0.13 -11.57 -9.60
CA PHE A 137 -0.07 -10.50 -8.63
C PHE A 137 -1.41 -10.48 -7.87
N PRO A 138 -1.46 -10.02 -6.60
CA PRO A 138 -2.72 -9.85 -5.88
C PRO A 138 -3.81 -9.24 -6.78
N CYS A 139 -5.05 -9.72 -6.66
CA CYS A 139 -6.19 -9.34 -7.51
C CYS A 139 -6.12 -9.84 -8.97
N SER A 140 -5.40 -10.92 -9.23
CA SER A 140 -5.29 -11.52 -10.57
C SER A 140 -4.68 -10.59 -11.63
N ILE A 141 -3.82 -9.66 -11.20
CA ILE A 141 -3.17 -8.69 -12.07
C ILE A 141 -1.94 -9.30 -12.73
N SER A 142 -1.70 -8.92 -13.98
CA SER A 142 -0.45 -9.21 -14.69
C SER A 142 0.35 -7.93 -14.84
N LEU A 143 1.64 -7.97 -14.46
CA LEU A 143 2.55 -6.85 -14.67
C LEU A 143 2.78 -6.63 -16.17
N PRO A 144 2.96 -5.38 -16.62
CA PRO A 144 3.11 -5.09 -18.04
C PRO A 144 4.49 -5.54 -18.53
N ASN A 145 4.59 -5.92 -19.80
CA ASN A 145 5.87 -6.29 -20.43
C ASN A 145 6.66 -5.07 -20.93
N SER A 146 6.32 -3.87 -20.46
CA SER A 146 6.94 -2.61 -20.87
C SER A 146 7.29 -1.75 -19.64
N CYS A 147 8.21 -0.80 -19.84
CA CYS A 147 8.54 0.23 -18.85
C CYS A 147 7.68 1.50 -19.01
N SER A 148 6.59 1.44 -19.80
CA SER A 148 5.70 2.59 -20.02
C SER A 148 4.90 2.88 -18.76
N ILE A 149 5.00 4.11 -18.23
CA ILE A 149 4.19 4.55 -17.09
C ILE A 149 2.68 4.45 -17.37
N LEU A 150 2.27 4.64 -18.63
CA LEU A 150 0.87 4.54 -19.03
C LEU A 150 0.33 3.11 -18.88
N ASP A 151 1.15 2.09 -19.15
CA ASP A 151 0.72 0.69 -19.01
C ASP A 151 0.42 0.34 -17.56
N TYR A 152 1.25 0.83 -16.62
CA TYR A 152 0.98 0.70 -15.19
C TYR A 152 -0.27 1.48 -14.76
N ARG A 153 -0.47 2.70 -15.27
CA ARG A 153 -1.68 3.48 -14.98
C ARG A 153 -2.95 2.75 -15.48
N ASN A 154 -2.92 2.19 -16.69
CA ASN A 154 -4.03 1.40 -17.23
C ASN A 154 -4.37 0.20 -16.34
N ILE A 155 -3.35 -0.49 -15.81
CA ILE A 155 -3.55 -1.58 -14.84
C ILE A 155 -4.24 -1.05 -13.57
N ILE A 156 -3.77 0.07 -13.01
CA ILE A 156 -4.38 0.68 -11.83
C ILE A 156 -5.83 1.11 -12.11
N GLU A 157 -6.11 1.66 -13.28
CA GLU A 157 -7.46 2.07 -13.68
C GLU A 157 -8.43 0.90 -13.81
N SER A 158 -7.94 -0.29 -14.17
CA SER A 158 -8.74 -1.52 -14.23
C SER A 158 -9.06 -2.14 -12.87
N LEU A 159 -8.48 -1.62 -11.77
CA LEU A 159 -8.82 -2.05 -10.42
C LEU A 159 -10.27 -1.67 -10.07
N PRO A 160 -10.97 -2.51 -9.27
CA PRO A 160 -12.27 -2.16 -8.73
C PRO A 160 -12.19 -0.92 -7.82
N GLU A 161 -13.27 -0.14 -7.80
CA GLU A 161 -13.38 1.04 -6.90
C GLU A 161 -13.56 0.63 -5.43
N ASP A 162 -14.22 -0.51 -5.20
CA ASP A 162 -14.49 -1.03 -3.86
C ASP A 162 -13.38 -2.00 -3.42
N ASP A 163 -12.67 -1.62 -2.37
CA ASP A 163 -11.68 -2.49 -1.75
C ASP A 163 -12.35 -3.59 -0.91
N LYS A 164 -12.07 -4.84 -1.28
CA LYS A 164 -12.47 -6.00 -0.46
C LYS A 164 -11.38 -6.29 0.58
N PRO A 165 -11.72 -6.62 1.84
CA PRO A 165 -10.72 -7.00 2.85
C PRO A 165 -9.80 -8.14 2.40
N ASP A 166 -10.30 -9.04 1.56
CA ASP A 166 -9.54 -10.13 0.96
C ASP A 166 -8.32 -9.62 0.16
N PHE A 167 -8.37 -8.42 -0.43
CA PHE A 167 -7.23 -7.80 -1.11
C PHE A 167 -6.07 -7.51 -0.16
N PHE A 168 -6.40 -7.28 1.10
CA PHE A 168 -5.45 -7.09 2.18
C PHE A 168 -5.24 -8.39 2.98
N GLY A 169 -5.62 -9.56 2.46
CA GLY A 169 -5.47 -10.83 3.19
C GLY A 169 -6.22 -10.86 4.53
N LEU A 170 -7.26 -10.03 4.67
CA LEU A 170 -8.11 -9.98 5.85
C LEU A 170 -9.36 -10.84 5.63
N PRO A 171 -9.80 -11.63 6.63
CA PRO A 171 -11.04 -12.38 6.55
C PRO A 171 -12.26 -11.54 6.11
N ALA A 172 -13.06 -12.06 5.16
CA ALA A 172 -14.24 -11.40 4.60
C ALA A 172 -15.28 -10.94 5.66
N ASN A 173 -15.32 -11.57 6.83
CA ASN A 173 -16.20 -11.18 7.93
C ASN A 173 -15.81 -9.84 8.60
N ILE A 174 -14.58 -9.35 8.39
CA ILE A 174 -14.11 -8.07 8.93
C ILE A 174 -14.81 -6.88 8.24
N ALA A 175 -15.15 -6.99 6.95
CA ALA A 175 -15.86 -5.94 6.22
C ALA A 175 -17.16 -5.52 6.96
N ARG A 176 -17.92 -6.51 7.43
CA ARG A 176 -19.19 -6.29 8.13
C ARG A 176 -18.99 -5.63 9.49
N SER A 177 -17.87 -5.90 10.17
CA SER A 177 -17.56 -5.35 11.48
C SER A 177 -17.05 -3.91 11.39
N SER A 178 -16.16 -3.59 10.45
CA SER A 178 -15.68 -2.22 10.24
C SER A 178 -16.82 -1.30 9.74
N GLN A 179 -17.68 -1.79 8.86
CA GLN A 179 -18.83 -1.03 8.36
C GLN A 179 -19.89 -0.79 9.44
N ARG A 180 -20.06 -1.72 10.41
CA ARG A 180 -20.89 -1.52 11.61
C ARG A 180 -20.32 -0.45 12.54
N ILE A 181 -19.00 -0.41 12.72
CA ILE A 181 -18.35 0.60 13.57
C ILE A 181 -18.49 1.98 12.91
N ILE A 182 -18.21 2.10 11.60
CA ILE A 182 -18.35 3.35 10.84
C ILE A 182 -19.82 3.81 10.79
N SER A 183 -20.78 2.90 10.58
CA SER A 183 -22.21 3.22 10.57
C SER A 183 -22.79 3.52 11.96
N SER A 184 -22.14 3.08 13.03
CA SER A 184 -22.50 3.43 14.42
C SER A 184 -21.90 4.76 14.90
N GLN A 185 -20.95 5.34 14.15
CA GLN A 185 -20.31 6.61 14.51
C GLN A 185 -21.04 7.92 14.12
N PRO A 186 -22.11 8.00 13.30
CA PRO A 186 -22.80 9.25 13.03
C PRO A 186 -23.90 9.55 14.07
N LEU A 187 -23.61 9.44 15.38
CA LEU A 187 -24.54 9.93 16.42
C LEU A 187 -23.87 10.69 17.58
N LYS A 188 -22.55 10.63 17.75
CA LYS A 188 -21.86 11.37 18.83
C LYS A 188 -21.49 12.82 18.48
N LYS A 189 -21.60 13.24 17.22
CA LYS A 189 -21.34 14.64 16.82
C LYS A 189 -22.57 15.55 16.81
N SER A 190 -23.79 15.03 16.94
CA SER A 190 -25.02 15.85 16.91
C SER A 190 -25.58 16.22 18.29
N SER A 191 -25.09 15.59 19.37
CA SER A 191 -25.60 15.79 20.73
C SER A 191 -24.97 16.96 21.50
N LYS A 192 -23.90 17.59 20.98
CA LYS A 192 -23.25 18.74 21.65
C LYS A 192 -23.79 20.11 21.25
N GLN A 193 -24.81 20.20 20.40
CA GLN A 193 -25.31 21.50 19.88
C GLN A 193 -26.76 21.83 20.28
N LYS A 194 -27.31 21.17 21.32
CA LYS A 194 -28.68 21.42 21.82
C LYS A 194 -28.78 21.81 23.31
N PHE A 195 -27.69 22.20 23.96
CA PHE A 195 -27.73 22.83 25.30
C PHE A 195 -27.16 24.24 25.26
N HIS A 196 -27.80 25.12 24.50
CA HIS A 196 -27.66 26.57 24.71
C HIS A 196 -28.98 27.27 24.35
N ILE A 197 -30.03 26.90 25.07
CA ILE A 197 -31.23 27.74 25.22
C ILE A 197 -31.41 27.96 26.72
N ALA A 198 -31.66 29.23 27.07
CA ALA A 198 -31.91 29.82 28.38
C ALA A 198 -30.67 30.09 29.25
N VAL A 199 -30.23 31.36 29.29
CA VAL A 199 -30.56 32.31 30.38
C VAL A 199 -30.43 33.74 29.84
N ARG A 200 -31.55 34.48 29.70
CA ARG A 200 -31.53 35.96 29.65
C ARG A 200 -31.69 36.44 31.09
N PRO A 201 -30.78 37.27 31.64
CA PRO A 201 -31.04 37.95 32.90
C PRO A 201 -31.93 39.18 32.67
N LEU A 202 -32.91 39.34 33.55
CA LEU A 202 -33.57 40.61 33.85
C LEU A 202 -32.61 41.55 34.61
N ILE A 203 -32.96 42.85 34.62
CA ILE A 203 -32.43 43.98 35.42
C ILE A 203 -31.28 44.74 34.71
N CYS A 204 -31.29 46.06 34.48
CA CYS A 204 -32.06 47.20 35.00
C CYS A 204 -32.96 47.89 33.95
#